data_AF-Q18BS2-F1
#
_entry.id   AF-Q18BS2-F1
#
_cell.length_a   1.000
_cell.length_b   1.000
_cell.length_c   1.000
_cell.angle_alpha   90.00
_cell.angle_beta   90.00
_cell.angle_gamma   90.00
#
_symmetry.space_group_name_H-M   'P 1'
#
loop_
_entity.id
_entity.type
_entity.pdbx_description
1 polymer ?
#
loop_
_entity_poly.entity_id
_entity_poly.type
_entity_poly.pdbx_seq_one_letter_code
_entity_poly.pdbx_strand_id
1 'polypeptide(L)'
;MSKSNDVLDIVFKITDGLEYEVAENSVVTILEKQDHKIQKFFRKLKARIPKYKKIELDEYSSFVFLQIDGQRTVREIGKNLEAKYGEESHPLYERLLVFLNHIEVNCHYIERLDI
;
A
#
# COMPACT_ATOMS: atom_id res chain seq x y z
N MET A 1 -27.41 -12.01 -3.10
CA MET A 1 -27.09 -11.03 -2.05
C MET A 1 -25.93 -11.58 -1.23
N SER A 2 -24.78 -10.95 -1.02
CA SER A 2 -24.21 -9.68 -1.47
C SER A 2 -22.71 -9.68 -1.11
N LYS A 3 -21.90 -10.61 -1.67
CA LYS A 3 -20.45 -10.68 -1.39
C LYS A 3 -19.72 -9.35 -1.66
N SER A 4 -20.26 -8.52 -2.55
CA SER A 4 -19.70 -7.21 -2.89
C SER A 4 -19.80 -6.18 -1.75
N ASN A 5 -20.81 -6.27 -0.87
CA ASN A 5 -20.92 -5.34 0.25
C ASN A 5 -19.87 -5.65 1.31
N ASP A 6 -19.71 -6.93 1.63
CA ASP A 6 -18.74 -7.43 2.61
C ASP A 6 -17.30 -6.98 2.30
N VAL A 7 -16.88 -7.08 1.03
CA VAL A 7 -15.53 -6.66 0.61
C VAL A 7 -15.31 -5.15 0.68
N LEU A 8 -16.36 -4.35 0.43
CA LEU A 8 -16.24 -2.88 0.46
C LEU A 8 -16.25 -2.31 1.88
N ASP A 9 -16.73 -3.08 2.84
CA ASP A 9 -16.82 -2.66 4.24
C ASP A 9 -15.55 -3.05 5.03
N ILE A 10 -14.56 -3.69 4.37
CA ILE A 10 -13.24 -3.98 4.93
C ILE A 10 -12.50 -2.68 5.31
N VAL A 11 -11.81 -2.71 6.45
CA VAL A 11 -10.87 -1.68 6.89
C VAL A 11 -9.45 -2.24 6.91
N PHE A 12 -8.49 -1.46 6.43
CA PHE A 12 -7.07 -1.79 6.46
C PHE A 12 -6.32 -0.84 7.38
N LYS A 13 -5.26 -1.33 8.03
CA LYS A 13 -4.23 -0.49 8.65
C LYS A 13 -2.86 -0.74 8.00
N ILE A 14 -2.00 0.26 8.04
CA ILE A 14 -0.59 0.09 7.67
C ILE A 14 0.07 -0.84 8.68
N THR A 15 0.83 -1.82 8.20
CA THR A 15 1.53 -2.79 9.05
C THR A 15 2.48 -2.09 10.01
N ASP A 16 2.43 -2.51 11.28
CA ASP A 16 3.28 -1.94 12.32
C ASP A 16 4.77 -2.08 11.97
N GLY A 17 5.49 -0.94 11.99
CA GLY A 17 6.92 -0.89 11.68
C GLY A 17 7.28 -0.83 10.19
N LEU A 18 6.30 -0.72 9.28
CA LEU A 18 6.55 -0.35 7.89
C LEU A 18 7.09 1.09 7.82
N GLU A 19 8.28 1.26 7.26
CA GLU A 19 8.88 2.58 7.04
C GLU A 19 8.50 3.09 5.64
N TYR A 20 8.01 4.32 5.55
CA TYR A 20 7.74 5.00 4.28
C TYR A 20 7.99 6.50 4.37
N GLU A 21 8.32 7.11 3.24
CA GLU A 21 8.54 8.55 3.07
C GLU A 21 7.41 9.13 2.22
N VAL A 22 6.97 10.36 2.50
CA VAL A 22 6.00 11.09 1.67
C VAL A 22 6.69 12.34 1.15
N ALA A 23 6.83 12.45 -0.17
CA ALA A 23 7.41 13.61 -0.82
C ALA A 23 6.44 14.80 -0.85
N GLU A 24 6.94 16.00 -1.16
CA GLU A 24 6.14 17.23 -1.21
C GLU A 24 4.98 17.15 -2.22
N ASN A 25 5.15 16.39 -3.30
CA ASN A 25 4.11 16.10 -4.30
C ASN A 25 3.15 14.98 -3.90
N SER A 26 3.16 14.55 -2.62
CA SER A 26 2.36 13.44 -2.09
C SER A 26 2.69 12.05 -2.65
N VAL A 27 3.81 11.89 -3.36
CA VAL A 27 4.29 10.57 -3.78
C VAL A 27 4.87 9.83 -2.58
N VAL A 28 4.43 8.59 -2.39
CA VAL A 28 4.87 7.72 -1.30
C VAL A 28 6.03 6.84 -1.78
N THR A 29 7.07 6.73 -0.96
CA THR A 29 8.15 5.75 -1.15
C THR A 29 8.22 4.79 0.03
N ILE A 30 7.96 3.51 -0.22
CA ILE A 30 8.09 2.44 0.78
C ILE A 30 9.57 2.05 0.93
N LEU A 31 10.02 1.90 2.17
CA LEU A 31 11.39 1.51 2.53
C LEU A 31 11.43 0.05 3.02
N GLU A 32 11.52 -0.90 2.10
CA GLU A 32 11.61 -2.32 2.45
C GLU A 32 13.00 -2.66 3.00
N LYS A 33 13.08 -3.17 4.23
CA LYS A 33 14.33 -3.72 4.80
C LYS A 33 14.75 -4.96 4.02
N GLN A 34 15.95 -4.94 3.44
CA GLN A 34 16.52 -6.13 2.82
C GLN A 34 17.19 -7.01 3.90
N ASP A 35 16.47 -8.00 4.44
CA ASP A 35 16.97 -8.87 5.53
C ASP A 35 17.24 -10.32 5.09
N HIS A 36 17.58 -10.55 3.81
CA HIS A 36 18.00 -11.87 3.36
C HIS A 36 19.33 -12.29 4.02
N LYS A 37 19.34 -13.47 4.66
CA LYS A 37 20.54 -14.09 5.27
C LYS A 37 21.73 -14.14 4.31
N ILE A 38 21.47 -14.33 3.01
CA ILE A 38 22.46 -14.37 1.93
C ILE A 38 23.13 -12.98 1.74
N GLN A 39 22.39 -11.89 1.86
CA GLN A 39 22.95 -10.53 1.69
C GLN A 39 23.81 -10.10 2.88
N LYS A 40 23.53 -10.57 4.11
CA LYS A 40 24.43 -10.40 5.26
C LYS A 40 25.81 -11.04 5.01
N PHE A 41 25.86 -12.13 4.23
CA PHE A 41 27.10 -12.77 3.81
C PHE A 41 27.81 -11.98 2.70
N PHE A 42 27.10 -11.54 1.65
CA PHE A 42 27.70 -10.73 0.57
C PHE A 42 28.14 -9.32 1.02
N ARG A 43 27.49 -8.73 2.04
CA ARG A 43 27.95 -7.47 2.63
C ARG A 43 29.30 -7.59 3.35
N LYS A 44 29.65 -8.79 3.85
CA LYS A 44 31.01 -9.06 4.36
C LYS A 44 32.07 -9.10 3.26
N LEU A 45 31.67 -9.34 2.01
CA LEU A 45 32.54 -9.34 0.81
C LEU A 45 32.71 -7.95 0.16
N LYS A 46 32.47 -6.85 0.91
CA LYS A 46 32.57 -5.45 0.46
C LYS A 46 31.63 -5.03 -0.69
N ALA A 47 30.62 -5.81 -1.02
CA ALA A 47 29.57 -5.36 -1.94
C ALA A 47 28.76 -4.22 -1.30
N ARG A 48 28.67 -3.06 -1.97
CA ARG A 48 27.82 -1.92 -1.56
C ARG A 48 26.35 -2.23 -1.83
N ILE A 49 25.77 -3.13 -1.04
CA ILE A 49 24.34 -3.45 -1.12
C ILE A 49 23.58 -2.47 -0.21
N PRO A 50 22.62 -1.69 -0.74
CA PRO A 50 21.82 -0.79 0.07
C PRO A 50 21.01 -1.58 1.11
N LYS A 51 20.91 -1.04 2.33
CA LYS A 51 20.19 -1.68 3.44
C LYS A 51 18.67 -1.74 3.22
N TYR A 52 18.16 -0.87 2.36
CA TYR A 52 16.74 -0.72 2.06
C TYR A 52 16.53 -0.74 0.55
N LYS A 53 15.46 -1.40 0.12
CA LYS A 53 14.90 -1.24 -1.21
C LYS A 53 13.84 -0.13 -1.14
N LYS A 54 13.99 0.89 -1.97
CA LYS A 54 13.01 1.95 -2.12
C LYS A 54 12.02 1.55 -3.22
N ILE A 55 10.73 1.61 -2.92
CA ILE A 55 9.64 1.39 -3.89
C ILE A 55 8.81 2.65 -3.92
N GLU A 56 8.90 3.38 -5.02
CA GLU A 56 8.09 4.56 -5.28
C GLU A 56 6.72 4.13 -5.80
N LEU A 57 5.67 4.61 -5.15
CA LEU A 57 4.28 4.43 -5.58
C LEU A 57 3.94 5.50 -6.63
N ASP A 58 3.07 5.16 -7.58
CA ASP A 58 2.52 6.16 -8.50
C ASP A 58 1.55 7.12 -7.75
N GLU A 59 1.08 8.17 -8.42
CA GLU A 59 0.21 9.16 -7.77
C GLU A 59 -1.10 8.53 -7.24
N TYR A 60 -1.69 7.60 -8.00
CA TYR A 60 -2.93 6.92 -7.64
C TYR A 60 -2.73 6.03 -6.40
N SER A 61 -1.72 5.17 -6.42
CA SER A 61 -1.39 4.24 -5.34
C SER A 61 -0.89 4.98 -4.10
N SER A 62 -0.14 6.07 -4.27
CA SER A 62 0.24 6.97 -3.18
C SER A 62 -0.98 7.57 -2.50
N PHE A 63 -1.93 8.09 -3.30
CA PHE A 63 -3.16 8.63 -2.76
C PHE A 63 -3.95 7.58 -1.98
N VAL A 64 -4.16 6.39 -2.56
CA VAL A 64 -4.85 5.29 -1.87
C VAL A 64 -4.14 4.90 -0.57
N PHE A 65 -2.83 4.70 -0.63
CA PHE A 65 -2.02 4.29 0.52
C PHE A 65 -2.13 5.31 1.68
N LEU A 66 -2.11 6.60 1.37
CA LEU A 66 -2.26 7.67 2.37
C LEU A 66 -3.67 7.77 2.99
N GLN A 67 -4.69 7.13 2.40
CA GLN A 67 -6.03 7.05 3.00
C GLN A 67 -6.18 5.93 4.04
N ILE A 68 -5.23 4.98 4.08
CA ILE A 68 -5.25 3.80 4.97
C ILE A 68 -4.81 4.21 6.37
N ASP A 69 -5.77 4.30 7.28
CA ASP A 69 -5.58 4.83 8.64
C ASP A 69 -6.11 3.91 9.74
N GLY A 70 -6.52 2.68 9.38
CA GLY A 70 -7.16 1.75 10.31
C GLY A 70 -8.60 2.11 10.68
N GLN A 71 -9.22 3.08 10.00
CA GLN A 71 -10.59 3.52 10.26
C GLN A 71 -11.44 3.53 8.98
N ARG A 72 -10.91 4.03 7.86
CA ARG A 72 -11.66 4.12 6.61
C ARG A 72 -11.88 2.75 5.97
N THR A 73 -13.11 2.52 5.53
CA THR A 73 -13.50 1.36 4.72
C THR A 73 -12.99 1.48 3.28
N VAL A 74 -12.86 0.36 2.57
CA VAL A 74 -12.57 0.36 1.13
C VAL A 74 -13.58 1.21 0.35
N ARG A 75 -14.85 1.21 0.77
CA ARG A 75 -15.91 2.05 0.21
C ARG A 75 -15.59 3.54 0.31
N GLU A 76 -15.16 4.00 1.48
CA GLU A 76 -14.82 5.42 1.71
C GLU A 76 -13.57 5.83 0.93
N ILE A 77 -12.57 4.96 0.87
CA ILE A 77 -11.37 5.18 0.05
C ILE A 77 -11.76 5.31 -1.43
N GLY A 78 -12.65 4.43 -1.92
CA GLY A 78 -13.18 4.50 -3.29
C GLY A 78 -13.91 5.81 -3.58
N LYS A 79 -14.78 6.28 -2.67
CA LYS A 79 -15.45 7.58 -2.81
C LYS A 79 -14.46 8.75 -2.85
N ASN A 80 -13.39 8.70 -2.06
CA ASN A 80 -12.35 9.74 -2.07
C ASN A 80 -11.56 9.74 -3.38
N LEU A 81 -11.30 8.56 -3.95
CA LEU A 81 -10.69 8.41 -5.28
C LEU A 81 -11.58 9.01 -6.38
N GLU A 82 -12.86 8.69 -6.37
CA GLU A 82 -13.84 9.23 -7.32
C GLU A 82 -13.96 10.75 -7.19
N ALA A 83 -13.97 11.28 -5.97
CA ALA A 83 -14.00 12.72 -5.73
C ALA A 83 -12.74 13.44 -6.24
N LYS A 84 -11.57 12.78 -6.22
CA LYS A 84 -10.30 13.36 -6.67
C LYS A 84 -10.09 13.26 -8.18
N TYR A 85 -10.37 12.09 -8.77
CA TYR A 85 -10.02 11.77 -10.16
C TYR A 85 -11.23 11.66 -11.10
N GLY A 86 -12.45 11.69 -10.58
CA GLY A 86 -13.67 11.59 -11.37
C GLY A 86 -13.69 10.34 -12.26
N GLU A 87 -14.03 10.53 -13.54
CA GLU A 87 -14.09 9.47 -14.56
C GLU A 87 -12.76 8.73 -14.76
N GLU A 88 -11.60 9.37 -14.50
CA GLU A 88 -10.28 8.71 -14.64
C GLU A 88 -10.05 7.60 -13.60
N SER A 89 -10.87 7.56 -12.55
CA SER A 89 -10.83 6.51 -11.55
C SER A 89 -11.43 5.19 -12.04
N HIS A 90 -12.19 5.18 -13.15
CA HIS A 90 -12.88 3.99 -13.63
C HIS A 90 -11.94 2.98 -14.31
N PRO A 91 -12.09 1.66 -14.05
CA PRO A 91 -13.02 1.03 -13.10
C PRO A 91 -12.55 1.17 -11.63
N LEU A 92 -13.33 1.89 -10.82
CA LEU A 92 -12.93 2.36 -9.50
C LEU A 92 -12.63 1.23 -8.51
N TYR A 93 -13.66 0.47 -8.12
CA TYR A 93 -13.51 -0.53 -7.07
C TYR A 93 -12.69 -1.72 -7.50
N GLU A 94 -12.72 -2.10 -8.78
CA GLU A 94 -11.90 -3.20 -9.29
C GLU A 94 -10.41 -2.86 -9.18
N ARG A 95 -10.00 -1.67 -9.67
CA ARG A 95 -8.61 -1.22 -9.59
C ARG A 95 -8.16 -1.04 -8.14
N LEU A 96 -9.00 -0.44 -7.29
CA LEU A 96 -8.73 -0.26 -5.86
C LEU A 96 -8.52 -1.61 -5.16
N LEU A 97 -9.42 -2.57 -5.36
CA LEU A 97 -9.34 -3.88 -4.71
C LEU A 97 -8.13 -4.68 -5.17
N VAL A 98 -7.79 -4.64 -6.46
CA VAL A 98 -6.57 -5.29 -6.98
C VAL A 98 -5.33 -4.73 -6.32
N PHE A 99 -5.24 -3.40 -6.19
CA PHE A 99 -4.11 -2.75 -5.53
C PHE A 99 -4.02 -3.13 -4.05
N LEU A 100 -5.11 -2.96 -3.28
CA LEU A 100 -5.15 -3.28 -1.85
C LEU A 100 -4.79 -4.75 -1.59
N ASN A 101 -5.38 -5.67 -2.34
CA ASN A 101 -5.06 -7.10 -2.23
C ASN A 101 -3.59 -7.39 -2.56
N HIS A 102 -3.00 -6.69 -3.54
CA HIS A 102 -1.59 -6.88 -3.86
C HIS A 102 -0.69 -6.48 -2.69
N ILE A 103 -0.91 -5.30 -2.12
CA ILE A 103 -0.07 -4.76 -1.04
C ILE A 103 -0.35 -5.42 0.32
N GLU A 104 -1.53 -6.02 0.52
CA GLU A 104 -1.86 -6.90 1.66
C GLU A 104 -1.14 -8.25 1.54
N VAL A 105 -1.40 -8.99 0.45
CA VAL A 105 -1.06 -10.42 0.34
C VAL A 105 0.38 -10.65 -0.08
N ASN A 106 0.92 -9.85 -1.00
CA ASN A 106 2.25 -10.08 -1.57
C ASN A 106 3.34 -9.23 -0.90
N CYS A 107 2.97 -8.02 -0.48
CA CYS A 107 3.92 -7.06 0.08
C CYS A 107 3.85 -6.98 1.62
N HIS A 108 2.71 -7.33 2.22
CA HIS A 108 2.45 -7.20 3.65
C HIS A 108 2.63 -5.76 4.18
N TYR A 109 2.35 -4.75 3.35
CA TYR A 109 2.43 -3.33 3.74
C TYR A 109 1.23 -2.88 4.54
N ILE A 110 0.10 -3.56 4.35
CA ILE A 110 -1.13 -3.32 5.07
C ILE A 110 -1.69 -4.64 5.58
N GLU A 111 -2.49 -4.56 6.61
CA GLU A 111 -3.20 -5.70 7.19
C GLU A 111 -4.68 -5.37 7.37
N ARG A 112 -5.50 -6.38 7.14
CA ARG A 112 -6.94 -6.30 7.35
C ARG A 112 -7.27 -6.24 8.84
N LEU A 113 -8.21 -5.39 9.21
CA LEU A 113 -8.80 -5.39 10.54
C LEU A 113 -10.09 -6.19 10.53
N ASP A 114 -10.19 -7.15 11.45
CA ASP A 114 -11.44 -7.83 11.77
C ASP A 114 -12.20 -6.96 12.79
N ILE A 115 -13.18 -6.19 12.31
CA ILE A 115 -14.01 -5.28 13.12
C ILE A 115 -15.46 -5.76 13.15
#